data_AF-A0A968P2R3-F1
#
_entry.id   AF-A0A968P2R3-F1
#
_cell.length_a   1.000
_cell.length_b   1.000
_cell.length_c   1.000
_cell.angle_alpha   90.00
_cell.angle_beta   90.00
_cell.angle_gamma   90.00
#
_symmetry.space_group_name_H-M   'P 1'
#
loop_
_entity.id
_entity.type
_entity.pdbx_description
1 polymer ?
#
loop_
_entity_poly.entity_id
_entity_poly.type
_entity_poly.pdbx_seq_one_letter_code
_entity_poly.pdbx_strand_id
1 'polypeptide(L)'
;MVQLKLKYRSEKFLLNDLPAVKILPKAEVLALGNVFGKRLIGTGPYRFIKEDLNEIRLESVRGRTRFIKFKIVRDDFTRYQKLMKGELDLAHAELPPGRIKEFEARPEEFQVLRYHGLTTAYILINLKDPLLQDRRVREALARAVNREEIIRYKLAGLARPATTILTPENPYFNPALRNPGMGSRGSRAPDRGTRPPGASAHPEDLE
;
A
#
# COMPACT_ATOMS: atom_id res chain seq x y z
N MET A 1 -5.11 -22.96 -30.28
CA MET A 1 -6.01 -21.81 -30.06
C MET A 1 -6.97 -22.17 -28.93
N VAL A 2 -7.16 -21.30 -27.92
CA VAL A 2 -8.10 -21.53 -26.82
C VAL A 2 -9.24 -20.52 -26.96
N GLN A 3 -10.49 -20.99 -26.88
CA GLN A 3 -11.68 -20.15 -26.95
C GLN A 3 -12.41 -20.19 -25.61
N LEU A 4 -12.67 -19.02 -25.02
CA LEU A 4 -13.43 -18.88 -23.78
C LEU A 4 -14.83 -18.36 -24.11
N LYS A 5 -15.86 -19.15 -23.77
CA LYS A 5 -17.27 -18.77 -23.94
C LYS A 5 -17.82 -18.24 -22.61
N LEU A 6 -18.16 -16.96 -22.55
CA LEU A 6 -18.74 -16.33 -21.36
C LEU A 6 -20.27 -16.45 -21.37
N LYS A 7 -20.87 -16.60 -20.19
CA LYS A 7 -22.34 -16.60 -20.04
C LYS A 7 -22.95 -15.21 -20.20
N TYR A 8 -22.22 -14.18 -19.76
CA TYR A 8 -22.60 -12.77 -19.85
C TYR A 8 -21.35 -11.93 -20.11
N ARG A 9 -21.55 -10.74 -20.67
CA ARG A 9 -20.49 -9.74 -20.85
C ARG A 9 -20.05 -9.22 -19.48
N SER A 10 -18.75 -9.26 -19.19
CA SER A 10 -18.15 -8.62 -18.01
C SER A 10 -17.13 -7.59 -18.47
N GLU A 11 -17.36 -6.32 -18.12
CA GLU A 11 -16.41 -5.23 -18.37
C GLU A 11 -15.08 -5.41 -17.61
N LYS A 12 -15.06 -6.29 -16.59
CA LYS A 12 -13.88 -6.56 -15.77
C LYS A 12 -13.11 -7.81 -16.22
N PHE A 13 -13.61 -8.54 -17.21
CA PHE A 13 -13.08 -9.86 -17.55
C PHE A 13 -11.59 -9.83 -17.91
N LEU A 14 -11.19 -8.95 -18.83
CA LEU A 14 -9.80 -8.86 -19.27
C LEU A 14 -8.88 -8.23 -18.22
N LEU A 15 -9.40 -7.29 -17.43
CA LEU A 15 -8.61 -6.49 -16.48
C LEU A 15 -8.43 -7.18 -15.12
N ASN A 16 -9.37 -8.03 -14.70
CA ASN A 16 -9.40 -8.62 -13.37
C ASN A 16 -9.53 -10.14 -13.41
N ASP A 17 -10.58 -10.65 -14.07
CA ASP A 17 -10.96 -12.06 -13.95
C ASP A 17 -9.94 -12.98 -14.67
N LEU A 18 -9.55 -12.65 -15.90
CA LEU A 18 -8.63 -13.45 -16.70
C LEU A 18 -7.20 -13.49 -16.11
N PRO A 19 -6.59 -12.38 -15.66
CA PRO A 19 -5.29 -12.40 -14.97
C PRO A 19 -5.25 -13.22 -13.67
N ALA A 20 -6.41 -13.41 -13.03
CA ALA A 20 -6.52 -14.26 -11.84
C ALA A 20 -6.39 -15.76 -12.16
N VAL A 21 -6.71 -16.17 -13.40
CA VAL A 21 -6.58 -17.56 -13.86
C VAL A 21 -5.12 -17.92 -14.06
N LYS A 22 -4.62 -18.87 -13.25
CA LYS A 22 -3.25 -19.39 -13.38
C LYS A 22 -3.24 -20.60 -14.31
N ILE A 23 -2.27 -20.62 -15.22
CA ILE A 23 -2.05 -21.76 -16.13
C ILE A 23 -1.21 -22.80 -15.40
N LEU A 24 -1.74 -24.02 -15.28
CA LEU A 24 -1.12 -25.14 -14.58
C LEU A 24 -0.86 -26.30 -15.57
N PRO A 25 0.18 -27.11 -15.33
CA PRO A 25 0.52 -28.20 -16.24
C PRO A 25 -0.40 -29.42 -15.99
N LYS A 26 -1.17 -29.78 -17.02
CA LYS A 26 -2.27 -30.76 -16.92
C LYS A 26 -1.83 -32.14 -16.44
N ALA A 27 -0.70 -32.64 -16.94
CA ALA A 27 -0.23 -34.00 -16.63
C ALA A 27 0.06 -34.17 -15.13
N GLU A 28 0.74 -33.21 -14.54
CA GLU A 28 1.14 -33.18 -13.14
C GLU A 28 -0.05 -32.93 -12.23
N VAL A 29 -0.99 -32.06 -12.62
CA VAL A 29 -2.23 -31.84 -11.88
C VAL A 29 -3.03 -33.16 -11.80
N LEU A 30 -3.17 -33.89 -12.91
CA LEU A 30 -3.90 -35.16 -12.93
C LEU A 30 -3.15 -36.27 -12.18
N ALA A 31 -1.82 -36.35 -12.31
CA ALA A 31 -1.01 -37.37 -11.64
C ALA A 31 -0.93 -37.16 -10.11
N LEU A 32 -0.84 -35.91 -9.65
CA LEU A 32 -0.68 -35.58 -8.24
C LEU A 32 -2.01 -35.34 -7.51
N GLY A 33 -3.09 -35.03 -8.23
CA GLY A 33 -4.41 -34.77 -7.65
C GLY A 33 -4.34 -33.77 -6.48
N ASN A 34 -4.89 -34.16 -5.33
CA ASN A 34 -5.02 -33.30 -4.14
C ASN A 34 -3.67 -32.84 -3.55
N VAL A 35 -2.55 -33.51 -3.85
CA VAL A 35 -1.23 -33.08 -3.36
C VAL A 35 -0.51 -32.09 -4.29
N PHE A 36 -1.06 -31.83 -5.49
CA PHE A 36 -0.47 -30.89 -6.45
C PHE A 36 -0.22 -29.50 -5.85
N GLY A 37 -1.17 -29.00 -5.04
CA GLY A 37 -1.07 -27.68 -4.40
C GLY A 37 0.16 -27.48 -3.53
N LYS A 38 0.81 -28.56 -3.08
CA LYS A 38 2.05 -28.50 -2.29
C LYS A 38 3.32 -28.40 -3.13
N ARG A 39 3.26 -28.63 -4.44
CA ARG A 39 4.46 -28.64 -5.32
C ARG A 39 4.72 -27.33 -6.05
N LEU A 40 3.86 -26.32 -5.89
CA LEU A 40 4.00 -24.95 -6.43
C LEU A 40 4.58 -24.89 -7.87
N ILE A 41 4.01 -25.69 -8.78
CA ILE A 41 4.44 -25.79 -10.18
C ILE A 41 3.69 -24.76 -11.02
N GLY A 42 4.42 -23.97 -11.80
CA GLY A 42 3.86 -22.97 -12.71
C GLY A 42 4.81 -22.61 -13.87
N THR A 43 4.44 -21.61 -14.67
CA THR A 43 5.20 -21.17 -15.87
C THR A 43 5.97 -19.86 -15.65
N GLY A 44 6.09 -19.43 -14.39
CA GLY A 44 6.80 -18.21 -14.01
C GLY A 44 8.31 -18.26 -14.30
N PRO A 45 9.02 -17.12 -14.20
CA PRO A 45 10.46 -17.07 -14.45
C PRO A 45 11.33 -17.74 -13.37
N TYR A 46 10.73 -18.08 -12.23
CA TYR A 46 11.38 -18.72 -11.09
C TYR A 46 10.61 -19.96 -10.65
N ARG A 47 11.35 -20.96 -10.15
CA ARG A 47 10.82 -22.18 -9.54
C ARG A 47 11.00 -22.15 -8.02
N PHE A 48 10.03 -22.68 -7.30
CA PHE A 48 10.13 -22.87 -5.86
C PHE A 48 11.21 -23.90 -5.51
N ILE A 49 12.01 -23.62 -4.48
CA ILE A 49 13.04 -24.53 -3.96
C ILE A 49 12.68 -25.00 -2.56
N LYS A 50 12.48 -24.05 -1.64
CA LYS A 50 12.14 -24.36 -0.25
C LYS A 50 11.45 -23.19 0.44
N GLU A 51 10.78 -23.53 1.53
CA GLU A 51 10.22 -22.62 2.51
C GLU A 51 10.50 -23.18 3.89
N ASP A 52 11.05 -22.34 4.76
CA ASP A 52 11.21 -22.59 6.19
C ASP A 52 10.79 -21.33 6.97
N LEU A 53 10.85 -21.38 8.31
CA LEU A 53 10.42 -20.27 9.17
C LEU A 53 11.20 -18.96 8.94
N ASN A 54 12.35 -19.02 8.26
CA ASN A 54 13.26 -17.89 8.08
C ASN A 54 13.39 -17.45 6.62
N GLU A 55 13.11 -18.33 5.65
CA GLU A 55 13.37 -18.06 4.24
C GLU A 55 12.40 -18.80 3.30
N ILE A 56 11.91 -18.08 2.28
CA ILE A 56 11.39 -18.66 1.04
C ILE A 56 12.44 -18.47 -0.05
N ARG A 57 12.84 -19.54 -0.73
CA ARG A 57 13.86 -19.51 -1.77
C ARG A 57 13.31 -19.95 -3.10
N LEU A 58 13.55 -19.13 -4.12
CA LEU A 58 13.25 -19.41 -5.51
C LEU A 58 14.54 -19.43 -6.34
N GLU A 59 14.57 -20.28 -7.36
CA GLU A 59 15.66 -20.34 -8.35
C GLU A 59 15.17 -19.93 -9.72
N SER A 60 16.01 -19.23 -10.46
CA SER A 60 15.69 -18.81 -11.82
C SER A 60 15.62 -19.99 -12.78
N VAL A 61 14.56 -19.97 -13.59
CA VAL A 61 14.47 -20.74 -14.84
C VAL A 61 14.87 -19.84 -16.03
N ARG A 62 14.43 -18.57 -15.97
CA ARG A 62 14.68 -17.54 -17.00
C ARG A 62 14.64 -16.11 -16.43
N GLY A 63 14.72 -15.97 -15.11
CA GLY A 63 14.84 -14.70 -14.41
C GLY A 63 16.27 -14.15 -14.47
N ARG A 64 16.41 -12.84 -14.18
CA ARG A 64 17.69 -12.12 -14.29
C ARG A 64 18.68 -12.49 -13.19
N THR A 65 18.20 -12.76 -11.99
CA THR A 65 19.02 -13.18 -10.85
C THR A 65 18.95 -14.68 -10.67
N ARG A 66 20.04 -15.34 -10.27
CA ARG A 66 20.07 -16.79 -10.07
C ARG A 66 19.08 -17.25 -8.99
N PHE A 67 18.98 -16.50 -7.89
CA PHE A 67 18.07 -16.80 -6.79
C PHE A 67 17.30 -15.56 -6.37
N ILE A 68 16.10 -15.77 -5.86
CA ILE A 68 15.37 -14.80 -5.02
C ILE A 68 15.21 -15.46 -3.64
N LYS A 69 15.58 -14.72 -2.59
CA LYS A 69 15.43 -15.16 -1.20
C LYS A 69 14.55 -14.14 -0.48
N PHE A 70 13.39 -14.57 -0.04
CA PHE A 70 12.54 -13.78 0.85
C PHE A 70 12.91 -14.13 2.28
N LYS A 71 13.61 -13.22 2.96
CA LYS A 71 13.94 -13.38 4.38
C LYS A 71 12.74 -12.98 5.23
N ILE A 72 12.30 -13.89 6.09
CA ILE A 72 11.19 -13.66 7.02
C ILE A 72 11.77 -12.95 8.25
N VAL A 73 11.62 -11.64 8.30
CA VAL A 73 11.98 -10.80 9.44
C VAL A 73 10.71 -10.12 9.88
N ARG A 74 10.25 -10.34 11.12
CA ARG A 74 8.94 -9.86 11.60
C ARG A 74 8.96 -8.42 12.12
N ASP A 75 10.03 -8.07 12.82
CA ASP A 75 10.24 -6.76 13.42
C ASP A 75 10.73 -5.73 12.38
N ASP A 76 10.11 -4.56 12.36
CA ASP A 76 10.41 -3.50 11.38
C ASP A 76 11.78 -2.88 11.59
N PHE A 77 12.17 -2.67 12.84
CA PHE A 77 13.48 -2.13 13.19
C PHE A 77 14.60 -3.11 12.82
N THR A 78 14.39 -4.40 13.02
CA THR A 78 15.33 -5.44 12.60
C THR A 78 15.48 -5.48 11.07
N ARG A 79 14.38 -5.34 10.30
CA ARG A 79 14.45 -5.20 8.84
C ARG A 79 15.27 -3.97 8.44
N TYR A 80 15.00 -2.82 9.08
CA TYR A 80 15.76 -1.59 8.88
C TYR A 80 17.27 -1.82 9.13
N GLN A 81 17.65 -2.41 10.27
CA GLN A 81 19.06 -2.67 10.60
C GLN A 81 19.73 -3.60 9.58
N LYS A 82 19.03 -4.65 9.14
CA LYS A 82 19.57 -5.59 8.14
C LYS A 82 19.77 -4.93 6.78
N LEU A 83 18.83 -4.08 6.35
CA LEU A 83 18.96 -3.32 5.11
C LEU A 83 20.14 -2.33 5.21
N MET A 84 20.26 -1.60 6.32
CA MET A 84 21.39 -0.69 6.56
C MET A 84 22.76 -1.37 6.55
N LYS A 85 22.83 -2.66 6.92
CA LYS A 85 24.06 -3.47 6.90
C LYS A 85 24.33 -4.17 5.57
N GLY A 86 23.46 -4.01 4.57
CA GLY A 86 23.56 -4.74 3.29
C GLY A 86 23.24 -6.23 3.40
N GLU A 87 22.57 -6.68 4.48
CA GLU A 87 22.11 -8.06 4.61
C GLU A 87 20.81 -8.33 3.81
N LEU A 88 20.11 -7.25 3.43
CA LEU A 88 18.92 -7.27 2.57
C LEU A 88 19.16 -6.33 1.41
N ASP A 89 18.74 -6.72 0.20
CA ASP A 89 18.84 -5.87 -0.99
C ASP A 89 17.61 -4.94 -1.16
N LEU A 90 16.46 -5.35 -0.59
CA LEU A 90 15.18 -4.67 -0.75
C LEU A 90 14.31 -4.86 0.50
N ALA A 91 13.65 -3.79 0.92
CA ALA A 91 12.53 -3.83 1.87
C ALA A 91 11.34 -3.02 1.33
N HIS A 92 10.13 -3.52 1.52
CA HIS A 92 8.90 -2.91 1.02
C HIS A 92 7.91 -2.70 2.17
N ALA A 93 7.44 -1.46 2.35
CA ALA A 93 6.29 -1.02 3.18
C ALA A 93 6.31 -1.35 4.68
N GLU A 94 7.29 -2.11 5.16
CA GLU A 94 7.37 -2.60 6.53
C GLU A 94 8.62 -2.09 7.26
N LEU A 95 9.09 -0.88 6.91
CA LEU A 95 10.16 -0.19 7.63
C LEU A 95 9.55 0.83 8.61
N PRO A 96 10.24 1.15 9.73
CA PRO A 96 9.77 2.17 10.65
C PRO A 96 9.64 3.52 9.92
N PRO A 97 8.44 4.15 9.88
CA PRO A 97 8.21 5.37 9.10
C PRO A 97 9.19 6.51 9.42
N GLY A 98 9.52 6.69 10.71
CA GLY A 98 10.45 7.72 11.16
C GLY A 98 11.90 7.54 10.72
N ARG A 99 12.28 6.32 10.29
CA ARG A 99 13.66 6.00 9.86
C ARG A 99 13.87 6.13 8.36
N ILE A 100 12.81 6.32 7.56
CA ILE A 100 12.92 6.43 6.10
C ILE A 100 13.89 7.54 5.67
N LYS A 101 13.88 8.66 6.39
CA LYS A 101 14.78 9.80 6.13
C LYS A 101 16.27 9.45 6.22
N GLU A 102 16.62 8.41 6.96
CA GLU A 102 18.02 7.99 7.12
C GLU A 102 18.56 7.30 5.86
N PHE A 103 17.70 6.59 5.12
CA PHE A 103 18.05 6.08 3.78
C PHE A 103 18.15 7.22 2.76
N GLU A 104 17.23 8.19 2.84
CA GLU A 104 17.24 9.36 1.95
C GLU A 104 18.48 10.24 2.14
N ALA A 105 19.07 10.21 3.34
CA ALA A 105 20.32 10.89 3.65
C ALA A 105 21.58 10.19 3.10
N ARG A 106 21.44 9.00 2.48
CA ARG A 106 22.53 8.19 1.90
C ARG A 106 22.20 7.75 0.46
N PRO A 107 21.99 8.70 -0.46
CA PRO A 107 21.56 8.41 -1.83
C PRO A 107 22.58 7.61 -2.66
N GLU A 108 23.85 7.59 -2.24
CA GLU A 108 24.92 6.79 -2.84
C GLU A 108 24.82 5.29 -2.49
N GLU A 109 24.18 4.95 -1.36
CA GLU A 109 23.98 3.57 -0.90
C GLU A 109 22.55 3.07 -1.16
N PHE A 110 21.55 3.95 -1.03
CA PHE A 110 20.14 3.56 -1.04
C PHE A 110 19.30 4.35 -2.04
N GLN A 111 18.37 3.65 -2.69
CA GLN A 111 17.30 4.26 -3.46
C GLN A 111 15.97 4.14 -2.71
N VAL A 112 15.37 5.29 -2.38
CA VAL A 112 14.04 5.34 -1.76
C VAL A 112 12.98 5.64 -2.82
N LEU A 113 12.14 4.65 -3.11
CA LEU A 113 11.02 4.77 -4.05
C LEU A 113 9.73 5.04 -3.29
N ARG A 114 9.09 6.20 -3.57
CA ARG A 114 7.80 6.58 -3.00
C ARG A 114 6.73 6.58 -4.09
N TYR A 115 5.59 5.98 -3.80
CA TYR A 115 4.43 5.97 -4.69
C TYR A 115 3.15 6.08 -3.86
N HIS A 116 2.09 6.61 -4.48
CA HIS A 116 0.79 6.59 -3.87
C HIS A 116 0.24 5.16 -3.86
N GLY A 117 0.06 4.60 -2.66
CA GLY A 117 -0.52 3.29 -2.48
C GLY A 117 -2.02 3.27 -2.77
N LEU A 118 -2.53 2.10 -3.15
CA LEU A 118 -3.96 1.82 -3.32
C LEU A 118 -4.63 1.32 -2.02
N THR A 119 -3.93 1.43 -0.90
CA THR A 119 -4.38 0.94 0.41
C THR A 119 -5.03 2.05 1.22
N THR A 120 -6.09 1.68 1.94
CA THR A 120 -6.76 2.55 2.92
C THR A 120 -6.78 1.83 4.26
N ALA A 121 -6.24 2.48 5.31
CA ALA A 121 -6.39 2.00 6.68
C ALA A 121 -7.68 2.56 7.28
N TYR A 122 -8.49 1.69 7.88
CA TYR A 122 -9.78 2.07 8.48
C TYR A 122 -10.09 1.19 9.69
N ILE A 123 -10.99 1.68 10.55
CA ILE A 123 -11.56 0.91 11.65
C ILE A 123 -12.87 0.31 11.13
N LEU A 124 -12.96 -1.02 11.12
CA LEU A 124 -14.20 -1.70 10.79
C LEU A 124 -15.10 -1.76 12.03
N ILE A 125 -16.33 -1.29 11.89
CA ILE A 125 -17.31 -1.27 12.98
C ILE A 125 -18.25 -2.47 12.86
N ASN A 126 -18.36 -3.26 13.92
CA ASN A 126 -19.28 -4.39 13.97
C ASN A 126 -20.71 -3.92 14.26
N LEU A 127 -21.56 -3.86 13.23
CA LEU A 127 -22.96 -3.46 13.37
C LEU A 127 -23.87 -4.53 14.00
N LYS A 128 -23.33 -5.69 14.42
CA LYS A 128 -24.08 -6.65 15.23
C LYS A 128 -24.10 -6.29 16.71
N ASP A 129 -23.20 -5.41 17.15
CA ASP A 129 -23.19 -4.92 18.51
C ASP A 129 -24.28 -3.84 18.70
N PRO A 130 -25.17 -3.95 19.71
CA PRO A 130 -26.28 -3.01 19.90
C PRO A 130 -25.86 -1.55 20.07
N LEU A 131 -24.70 -1.27 20.69
CA LEU A 131 -24.21 0.11 20.86
C LEU A 131 -23.69 0.68 19.55
N LEU A 132 -22.99 -0.14 18.76
CA LEU A 132 -22.41 0.27 17.49
C LEU A 132 -23.44 0.36 16.35
N GLN A 133 -24.66 -0.17 16.55
CA GLN A 133 -25.80 0.02 15.64
C GLN A 133 -26.28 1.48 15.60
N ASP A 134 -26.17 2.22 16.71
CA ASP A 134 -26.54 3.64 16.73
C ASP A 134 -25.55 4.47 15.90
N ARG A 135 -26.08 5.15 14.88
CA ARG A 135 -25.30 6.03 14.00
C ARG A 135 -24.58 7.13 14.79
N ARG A 136 -25.19 7.68 15.84
CA ARG A 136 -24.61 8.77 16.65
C ARG A 136 -23.35 8.31 17.37
N VAL A 137 -23.33 7.07 17.86
CA VAL A 137 -22.14 6.46 18.49
C VAL A 137 -21.01 6.35 17.47
N ARG A 138 -21.31 5.87 16.25
CA ARG A 138 -20.29 5.78 15.18
C ARG A 138 -19.76 7.15 14.75
N GLU A 139 -20.61 8.16 14.66
CA GLU A 139 -20.19 9.53 14.36
C GLU A 139 -19.33 10.13 15.47
N ALA A 140 -19.64 9.85 16.74
CA ALA A 140 -18.81 10.27 17.87
C ALA A 140 -17.42 9.61 17.83
N LEU A 141 -17.35 8.29 17.59
CA LEU A 141 -16.09 7.57 17.41
C LEU A 141 -15.27 8.13 16.23
N ALA A 142 -15.92 8.41 15.09
CA ALA A 142 -15.25 8.96 13.91
C ALA A 142 -14.62 10.34 14.18
N ARG A 143 -15.29 11.18 14.99
CA ARG A 143 -14.81 12.51 15.41
C ARG A 143 -13.73 12.46 16.49
N ALA A 144 -13.72 11.43 17.34
CA ALA A 144 -12.73 11.27 18.41
C ALA A 144 -11.32 10.94 17.88
N VAL A 145 -11.20 10.42 16.65
CA VAL A 145 -9.92 10.04 16.05
C VAL A 145 -9.26 11.24 15.36
N ASN A 146 -8.14 11.71 15.93
CA ASN A 146 -7.28 12.72 15.30
C ASN A 146 -6.36 12.08 14.24
N ARG A 147 -6.83 12.09 12.99
CA ARG A 147 -6.10 11.50 11.86
C ARG A 147 -4.80 12.24 11.54
N GLU A 148 -4.77 13.56 11.70
CA GLU A 148 -3.59 14.38 11.41
C GLU A 148 -2.44 14.07 12.37
N GLU A 149 -2.73 13.88 13.66
CA GLU A 149 -1.72 13.50 14.64
C GLU A 149 -1.18 12.08 14.38
N ILE A 150 -2.04 11.13 14.02
CA ILE A 150 -1.62 9.78 13.64
C ILE A 150 -0.68 9.86 12.42
N ILE A 151 -1.07 10.60 11.39
CA ILE A 151 -0.26 10.77 10.18
C ILE A 151 1.09 11.41 10.53
N ARG A 152 1.08 12.49 11.30
CA ARG A 152 2.27 13.25 11.65
C ARG A 152 3.23 12.45 12.53
N TYR A 153 2.75 11.92 13.65
CA TYR A 153 3.62 11.35 14.70
C TYR A 153 3.84 9.86 14.53
N LYS A 154 2.82 9.08 14.15
CA LYS A 154 2.95 7.62 13.98
C LYS A 154 3.45 7.26 12.58
N LEU A 155 2.95 7.92 11.54
CA LEU A 155 3.29 7.60 10.15
C LEU A 155 4.36 8.53 9.55
N ALA A 156 4.95 9.44 10.34
CA ALA A 156 5.99 10.36 9.91
C ALA A 156 5.65 11.19 8.67
N GLY A 157 4.36 11.49 8.45
CA GLY A 157 3.86 12.20 7.28
C GLY A 157 3.83 11.39 5.98
N LEU A 158 4.09 10.07 6.03
CA LEU A 158 4.10 9.17 4.87
C LEU A 158 2.71 8.67 4.46
N ALA A 159 1.65 9.31 4.97
CA ALA A 159 0.28 9.01 4.65
C ALA A 159 -0.51 10.30 4.46
N ARG A 160 -1.70 10.19 3.89
CA ARG A 160 -2.65 11.29 3.74
C ARG A 160 -4.00 10.91 4.36
N PRO A 161 -4.80 11.89 4.80
CA PRO A 161 -6.09 11.61 5.40
C PRO A 161 -7.02 10.89 4.40
N ALA A 162 -7.58 9.76 4.82
CA ALA A 162 -8.57 9.02 4.02
C ALA A 162 -9.96 9.67 4.17
N THR A 163 -10.56 10.08 3.05
CA THR A 163 -11.92 10.64 2.99
C THR A 163 -12.97 9.57 2.66
N THR A 164 -12.58 8.51 1.95
CA THR A 164 -13.42 7.38 1.57
C THR A 164 -12.61 6.08 1.68
N ILE A 165 -13.24 4.94 1.43
CA ILE A 165 -12.54 3.65 1.34
C ILE A 165 -11.64 3.55 0.10
N LEU A 166 -11.96 4.29 -0.96
CA LEU A 166 -11.18 4.36 -2.18
C LEU A 166 -10.10 5.43 -2.06
N THR A 167 -8.90 5.11 -2.54
CA THR A 167 -7.82 6.10 -2.64
C THR A 167 -8.07 7.03 -3.83
N PRO A 168 -7.54 8.26 -3.80
CA PRO A 168 -7.57 9.19 -4.94
C PRO A 168 -7.10 8.64 -6.30
N GLU A 169 -6.23 7.62 -6.33
CA GLU A 169 -5.76 6.99 -7.57
C GLU A 169 -6.79 6.03 -8.16
N ASN A 170 -7.83 5.67 -7.40
CA ASN A 170 -8.90 4.85 -7.90
C ASN A 170 -9.81 5.66 -8.83
N PRO A 171 -10.11 5.19 -10.07
CA PRO A 171 -10.95 5.93 -11.02
C PRO A 171 -12.39 6.16 -10.54
N TYR A 172 -12.84 5.45 -9.51
CA TYR A 172 -14.17 5.62 -8.90
C TYR A 172 -14.14 6.44 -7.61
N PHE A 173 -13.01 7.07 -7.27
CA PHE A 173 -12.90 7.96 -6.12
C PHE A 173 -13.80 9.19 -6.29
N ASN A 174 -14.55 9.52 -5.25
CA ASN A 174 -15.37 10.72 -5.21
C ASN A 174 -14.77 11.75 -4.22
N PRO A 175 -14.16 12.85 -4.70
CA PRO A 175 -13.55 13.87 -3.84
C PRO A 175 -14.56 14.68 -3.01
N ALA A 176 -15.85 14.65 -3.37
CA ALA A 176 -16.89 15.38 -2.65
C ALA A 176 -17.31 14.67 -1.35
N LEU A 177 -17.03 13.38 -1.21
CA LEU A 177 -17.35 12.64 0.02
C LEU A 177 -16.36 13.02 1.14
N ARG A 178 -16.90 13.30 2.33
CA ARG A 178 -16.10 13.62 3.52
C ARG A 178 -16.53 12.79 4.72
N ASN A 179 -15.54 12.42 5.53
CA ASN A 179 -15.78 11.72 6.78
C ASN A 179 -16.29 12.67 7.88
N PRO A 180 -17.22 12.23 8.75
CA PRO A 180 -17.57 12.96 9.97
C PRO A 180 -16.31 13.24 10.80
N GLY A 181 -16.06 14.51 11.11
CA GLY A 181 -14.87 14.95 11.85
C GLY A 181 -13.75 15.59 11.01
N MET A 182 -13.81 15.53 9.68
CA MET A 182 -12.86 16.23 8.79
C MET A 182 -13.14 17.75 8.64
N GLY A 183 -13.61 18.41 9.69
CA GLY A 183 -13.91 19.84 9.64
C GLY A 183 -14.42 20.36 10.98
N SER A 184 -13.49 20.82 11.83
CA SER A 184 -13.73 21.87 12.84
C SER A 184 -12.48 22.30 13.61
N ARG A 185 -11.34 21.57 13.55
CA ARG A 185 -10.08 22.03 14.13
C ARG A 185 -8.89 21.72 13.21
N GLY A 186 -8.32 22.77 12.60
CA GLY A 186 -6.90 22.78 12.24
C GLY A 186 -6.48 22.60 10.78
N SER A 187 -7.38 22.52 9.79
CA SER A 187 -6.97 22.46 8.37
C SER A 187 -7.08 23.84 7.70
N ARG A 188 -6.24 24.79 8.10
CA ARG A 188 -5.82 25.83 7.14
C ARG A 188 -4.84 25.17 6.19
N ALA A 189 -5.17 25.15 4.91
CA ALA A 189 -4.21 24.81 3.87
C ALA A 189 -2.97 25.72 4.04
N PRO A 190 -1.74 25.23 3.83
CA PRO A 190 -0.62 26.14 3.65
C PRO A 190 -0.90 26.95 2.39
N ASP A 191 -1.23 28.22 2.59
CA ASP A 191 -1.29 29.21 1.53
C ASP A 191 0.08 29.22 0.84
N ARG A 192 0.15 28.67 -0.37
CA ARG A 192 1.33 28.84 -1.23
C ARG A 192 1.23 30.23 -1.85
N GLY A 193 1.38 31.24 -1.01
CA GLY A 193 1.61 32.62 -1.44
C GLY A 193 3.02 32.72 -2.02
N THR A 194 3.16 32.52 -3.32
CA THR A 194 4.28 33.08 -4.07
C THR A 194 4.14 34.59 -4.03
N ARG A 195 4.81 35.25 -3.07
CA ARG A 195 5.07 36.69 -3.14
C ARG A 195 6.46 36.87 -3.76
N PRO A 196 6.60 37.50 -4.93
CA PRO A 196 7.92 37.79 -5.47
C PRO A 196 8.59 38.93 -4.65
N PRO A 197 9.92 38.97 -4.56
CA PRO A 197 10.63 39.98 -3.79
C PRO A 197 10.75 41.27 -4.60
N GLY A 198 10.41 42.40 -3.97
CA GLY A 198 10.77 43.73 -4.44
C GLY A 198 9.68 44.50 -5.19
N ALA A 199 8.89 45.29 -4.45
CA ALA A 199 8.41 46.58 -4.90
C ALA A 199 8.18 47.46 -3.66
N SER A 200 8.86 48.60 -3.64
CA SER A 200 8.85 49.64 -2.62
C SER A 200 7.48 50.28 -2.44
N ALA A 201 7.25 50.81 -1.23
CA ALA A 201 6.04 51.48 -0.79
C ALA A 201 5.72 52.76 -1.58
N HIS A 202 4.41 53.04 -1.76
CA HIS A 202 3.86 54.40 -1.84
C HIS A 202 2.53 54.47 -1.06
N PRO A 203 2.23 55.58 -0.36
CA PRO A 203 1.14 55.65 0.61
C PRO A 203 0.02 56.59 0.14
N GLU A 204 -0.89 56.11 -0.69
CA GLU A 204 -2.19 56.71 -1.03
C GLU A 204 -3.05 55.48 -1.39
N ASP A 205 -4.10 55.08 -0.68
CA ASP A 205 -5.37 55.79 -0.59
C ASP A 205 -6.08 55.48 0.74
N LEU A 206 -6.45 56.56 1.42
CA LEU A 206 -7.50 56.64 2.41
C LEU A 206 -8.86 56.56 1.70
N GLU A 207 -9.73 55.66 2.14
CA GLU A 207 -11.16 55.90 2.46
C GLU A 207 -11.75 54.72 3.24
#